data_AF-A0A0D2IQZ2-F1
#
_entry.id   AF-A0A0D2IQZ2-F1
#
_cell.length_a   1.000
_cell.length_b   1.000
_cell.length_c   1.000
_cell.angle_alpha   90.00
_cell.angle_beta   90.00
_cell.angle_gamma   90.00
#
_symmetry.space_group_name_H-M   'P 1'
#
loop_
_entity.id
_entity.type
_entity.pdbx_description
1 polymer ?
#
loop_
_entity_poly.entity_id
_entity_poly.type
_entity_poly.pdbx_seq_one_letter_code
_entity_poly.pdbx_strand_id
1 'polypeptide(L)'
;MEDSTSTSHPSTAPPFTTSTNEGHQGHIGDQYEVPAYEPHSSFTALKQRIRHHYDLASDYYYSLWGQHIHHAYFLAPTDTQETGQVNLINLLLDISKLEQGRTVLDVGCGIGGTTRHLAREHGCSVTGITISGRQVQIARRLTREEASKLHISSSSPPSLTMNAALSANTEGGPDVGPNADVDANGFTPLGVRGGKVQYFELDAENMEAHFPAGVFDCVWISEALSHFPDKVLFFHNAARVLRDGGGKLVIADWFKNERLTEEALVRDIRPIEDGMLLPPLCTPAEYVSLAEAAGLKILHEPKDISQDVAKTW
;
A
#
# COMPACT_ATOMS: atom_id res chain seq x y z
N MET A 1 -23.67 30.10 78.68
CA MET A 1 -25.06 29.94 78.23
C MET A 1 -25.01 29.46 76.79
N GLU A 2 -25.60 28.30 76.56
CA GLU A 2 -26.18 27.75 75.30
C GLU A 2 -25.27 27.43 74.11
N ASP A 3 -24.82 26.18 74.11
CA ASP A 3 -25.06 25.09 73.14
C ASP A 3 -25.60 25.39 71.72
N SER A 4 -24.96 24.77 70.70
CA SER A 4 -25.65 24.07 69.60
C SER A 4 -24.66 23.41 68.61
N THR A 5 -24.70 22.07 68.62
CA THR A 5 -24.15 21.13 67.63
C THR A 5 -25.02 21.04 66.35
N SER A 6 -24.44 20.55 65.23
CA SER A 6 -25.04 19.56 64.28
C SER A 6 -24.55 19.79 62.83
N THR A 7 -23.55 19.03 62.36
CA THR A 7 -23.55 17.81 61.50
C THR A 7 -23.68 18.00 59.98
N SER A 8 -22.74 17.34 59.31
CA SER A 8 -22.52 17.13 57.88
C SER A 8 -23.44 16.07 57.26
N HIS A 9 -23.90 16.30 56.03
CA HIS A 9 -24.54 15.30 55.16
C HIS A 9 -23.57 14.74 54.11
N PRO A 10 -23.46 13.41 53.94
CA PRO A 10 -22.94 12.78 52.74
C PRO A 10 -24.08 12.41 51.78
N SER A 11 -23.87 12.61 50.47
CA SER A 11 -24.81 12.18 49.41
C SER A 11 -24.25 10.91 48.74
N THR A 12 -24.94 9.79 48.95
CA THR A 12 -24.70 8.50 48.29
C THR A 12 -25.86 8.21 47.34
N ALA A 13 -25.57 8.05 46.05
CA ALA A 13 -26.54 7.58 45.06
C ALA A 13 -26.70 6.03 45.13
N PRO A 14 -27.90 5.48 44.86
CA PRO A 14 -28.19 4.06 45.05
C PRO A 14 -27.74 3.18 43.85
N PRO A 15 -27.58 1.86 44.04
CA PRO A 15 -27.18 0.95 42.97
C PRO A 15 -28.39 0.50 42.13
N PHE A 16 -28.19 0.33 40.83
CA PHE A 16 -29.18 -0.27 39.93
C PHE A 16 -28.69 -1.64 39.43
N THR A 17 -29.51 -2.68 39.61
CA THR A 17 -29.33 -4.01 39.00
C THR A 17 -30.56 -4.43 38.19
N THR A 18 -30.33 -4.53 36.87
CA THR A 18 -30.75 -5.52 35.84
C THR A 18 -32.20 -6.00 35.64
N SER A 19 -32.65 -5.92 34.37
CA SER A 19 -33.40 -6.91 33.54
C SER A 19 -34.08 -6.14 32.37
N THR A 20 -34.09 -6.47 31.07
CA THR A 20 -33.94 -7.72 30.30
C THR A 20 -33.84 -7.40 28.80
N ASN A 21 -32.99 -8.16 28.08
CA ASN A 21 -33.23 -8.80 26.78
C ASN A 21 -33.67 -7.94 25.56
N GLU A 22 -32.70 -7.50 24.75
CA GLU A 22 -32.87 -7.33 23.30
C GLU A 22 -31.71 -8.03 22.57
N GLY A 23 -32.06 -8.84 21.56
CA GLY A 23 -31.16 -9.79 20.93
C GLY A 23 -30.01 -9.14 20.17
N HIS A 24 -28.79 -9.36 20.65
CA HIS A 24 -27.58 -9.15 19.87
C HIS A 24 -27.53 -10.24 18.78
N GLN A 25 -27.82 -9.87 17.54
CA GLN A 25 -27.29 -10.63 16.41
C GLN A 25 -25.78 -10.42 16.44
N GLY A 26 -25.03 -11.48 16.74
CA GLY A 26 -23.57 -11.45 16.84
C GLY A 26 -22.95 -10.78 15.62
N HIS A 27 -21.95 -9.94 15.86
CA HIS A 27 -21.21 -9.29 14.80
C HIS A 27 -20.47 -10.37 14.00
N ILE A 28 -20.36 -10.25 12.68
CA ILE A 28 -19.66 -11.25 11.84
C ILE A 28 -18.21 -11.48 12.32
N GLY A 29 -17.61 -10.47 12.95
CA GLY A 29 -16.29 -10.56 13.60
C GLY A 29 -16.22 -11.54 14.77
N ASP A 30 -17.34 -11.89 15.41
CA ASP A 30 -17.38 -12.83 16.54
C ASP A 30 -17.11 -14.29 16.10
N GLN A 31 -17.09 -14.54 14.79
CA GLN A 31 -16.78 -15.84 14.19
C GLN A 31 -15.28 -16.03 13.93
N TYR A 32 -14.48 -14.98 14.09
CA TYR A 32 -13.04 -15.01 13.89
C TYR A 32 -12.35 -14.83 15.24
N GLU A 33 -11.66 -15.88 15.68
CA GLU A 33 -10.87 -15.81 16.90
C GLU A 33 -9.69 -14.87 16.66
N VAL A 34 -9.68 -13.70 17.32
CA VAL A 34 -8.50 -12.82 17.36
C VAL A 34 -7.44 -13.56 18.16
N PRO A 35 -6.29 -13.96 17.57
CA PRO A 35 -5.28 -14.69 18.30
C PRO A 35 -4.79 -13.89 19.49
N ALA A 36 -4.67 -14.52 20.66
CA ALA A 36 -4.10 -13.90 21.83
C ALA A 36 -2.64 -13.49 21.58
N TYR A 37 -2.21 -12.42 22.24
CA TYR A 37 -0.83 -11.92 22.25
C TYR A 37 0.18 -13.04 22.55
N GLU A 38 1.09 -13.30 21.61
CA GLU A 38 2.33 -14.04 21.87
C GLU A 38 3.52 -13.06 21.79
N PRO A 39 4.33 -12.92 22.84
CA PRO A 39 5.56 -12.13 22.79
C PRO A 39 6.48 -12.65 21.68
N HIS A 40 6.93 -11.75 20.79
CA HIS A 40 7.72 -12.07 19.60
C HIS A 40 8.98 -12.87 19.92
N SER A 41 9.14 -14.05 19.31
CA SER A 41 10.37 -14.84 19.39
C SER A 41 11.35 -14.64 18.22
N SER A 42 10.97 -13.96 17.10
CA SER A 42 11.90 -13.39 16.09
C SER A 42 11.21 -12.53 15.00
N PHE A 43 11.96 -11.60 14.38
CA PHE A 43 11.52 -10.76 13.23
C PHE A 43 11.09 -11.56 12.00
N THR A 44 11.69 -12.74 11.80
CA THR A 44 11.34 -13.66 10.70
C THR A 44 9.89 -14.14 10.80
N ALA A 45 9.39 -14.37 12.02
CA ALA A 45 8.01 -14.81 12.25
C ALA A 45 6.97 -13.72 11.91
N LEU A 46 7.29 -12.45 12.18
CA LEU A 46 6.42 -11.31 11.82
C LEU A 46 6.30 -11.19 10.29
N LYS A 47 7.42 -11.24 9.57
CA LYS A 47 7.44 -11.22 8.09
C LYS A 47 6.64 -12.36 7.48
N GLN A 48 6.75 -13.56 8.04
CA GLN A 48 5.99 -14.72 7.57
C GLN A 48 4.48 -14.55 7.76
N ARG A 49 4.04 -13.97 8.89
CA ARG A 49 2.62 -13.67 9.13
C ARG A 49 2.09 -12.62 8.15
N ILE A 50 2.83 -11.55 7.92
CA ILE A 50 2.47 -10.50 6.94
C ILE A 50 2.31 -11.12 5.55
N ARG A 51 3.28 -11.93 5.12
CA ARG A 51 3.23 -12.62 3.82
C ARG A 51 2.02 -13.55 3.73
N HIS A 52 1.76 -14.35 4.77
CA HIS A 52 0.62 -15.27 4.81
C HIS A 52 -0.73 -14.53 4.75
N HIS A 53 -0.85 -13.41 5.46
CA HIS A 53 -2.03 -12.54 5.43
C HIS A 53 -2.32 -12.02 4.02
N TYR A 54 -1.32 -11.46 3.34
CA TYR A 54 -1.49 -10.97 1.97
C TYR A 54 -1.73 -12.10 0.97
N ASP A 55 -1.06 -13.25 1.10
CA ASP A 55 -1.26 -14.37 0.18
C ASP A 55 -2.70 -14.93 0.23
N LEU A 56 -3.35 -14.95 1.41
CA LEU A 56 -4.74 -15.38 1.55
C LEU A 56 -5.76 -14.30 1.20
N ALA A 57 -5.47 -13.04 1.52
CA ALA A 57 -6.44 -11.97 1.40
C ALA A 57 -6.35 -11.18 0.08
N SER A 58 -5.35 -11.38 -0.78
CA SER A 58 -5.12 -10.50 -1.94
C SER A 58 -6.30 -10.41 -2.94
N ASP A 59 -7.03 -11.51 -3.19
CA ASP A 59 -8.23 -11.44 -4.05
C ASP A 59 -9.38 -10.69 -3.37
N TYR A 60 -9.50 -10.80 -2.04
CA TYR A 60 -10.45 -10.05 -1.24
C TYR A 60 -10.08 -8.56 -1.15
N TYR A 61 -8.80 -8.25 -0.96
CA TYR A 61 -8.28 -6.89 -1.02
C TYR A 61 -8.52 -6.24 -2.39
N TYR A 62 -8.37 -6.97 -3.50
CA TYR A 62 -8.75 -6.45 -4.82
C TYR A 62 -10.25 -6.12 -4.89
N SER A 63 -11.12 -6.96 -4.31
CA SER A 63 -12.56 -6.71 -4.31
C SER A 63 -12.97 -5.50 -3.46
N LEU A 64 -12.22 -5.19 -2.39
CA LEU A 64 -12.50 -4.08 -1.48
C LEU A 64 -11.82 -2.78 -1.89
N TRP A 65 -10.55 -2.85 -2.28
CA TRP A 65 -9.69 -1.69 -2.51
C TRP A 65 -9.51 -1.35 -4.00
N GLY A 66 -10.02 -2.20 -4.90
CA GLY A 66 -9.83 -2.03 -6.32
C GLY A 66 -8.38 -2.23 -6.74
N GLN A 67 -7.91 -1.46 -7.71
CA GLN A 67 -6.59 -1.66 -8.31
C GLN A 67 -5.43 -1.17 -7.43
N HIS A 68 -5.71 -0.27 -6.47
CA HIS A 68 -4.71 0.38 -5.64
C HIS A 68 -4.93 -0.01 -4.18
N ILE A 69 -3.86 -0.41 -3.48
CA ILE A 69 -3.93 -0.80 -2.07
C ILE A 69 -3.27 0.32 -1.25
N HIS A 70 -3.93 1.48 -1.24
CA HIS A 70 -3.58 2.64 -0.42
C HIS A 70 -4.81 3.56 -0.30
N HIS A 71 -4.77 4.51 0.63
CA HIS A 71 -5.86 5.47 0.83
C HIS A 71 -6.14 6.33 -0.40
N ALA A 72 -7.34 6.89 -0.41
CA ALA A 72 -7.84 7.76 -1.46
C ALA A 72 -7.71 9.24 -1.03
N TYR A 73 -7.10 10.07 -1.88
CA TYR A 73 -7.01 11.52 -1.70
C TYR A 73 -8.23 12.22 -2.32
N PHE A 74 -9.19 12.62 -1.50
CA PHE A 74 -10.46 13.20 -1.97
C PHE A 74 -10.31 14.70 -2.22
N LEU A 75 -10.43 15.12 -3.49
CA LEU A 75 -10.41 16.53 -3.90
C LEU A 75 -11.82 17.13 -3.92
N ALA A 76 -12.84 16.29 -4.12
CA ALA A 76 -14.24 16.67 -4.05
C ALA A 76 -15.04 15.71 -3.14
N PRO A 77 -16.14 16.17 -2.51
CA PRO A 77 -17.02 15.30 -1.74
C PRO A 77 -17.58 14.11 -2.53
N THR A 78 -17.71 14.26 -3.85
CA THR A 78 -18.25 13.27 -4.79
C THR A 78 -17.21 12.32 -5.36
N ASP A 79 -15.92 12.47 -5.04
CA ASP A 79 -14.90 11.55 -5.51
C ASP A 79 -15.17 10.14 -5.00
N THR A 80 -15.07 9.15 -5.88
CA THR A 80 -15.07 7.74 -5.50
C THR A 80 -13.72 7.36 -4.92
N GLN A 81 -13.64 6.20 -4.25
CA GLN A 81 -12.37 5.68 -3.73
C GLN A 81 -11.33 5.53 -4.85
N GLU A 82 -11.71 4.98 -6.01
CA GLU A 82 -10.82 4.77 -7.14
C GLU A 82 -10.30 6.11 -7.70
N THR A 83 -11.19 7.10 -7.81
CA THR A 83 -10.79 8.46 -8.21
C THR A 83 -9.80 9.05 -7.21
N GLY A 84 -10.09 8.94 -5.91
CA GLY A 84 -9.20 9.47 -4.88
C GLY A 84 -7.85 8.73 -4.81
N GLN A 85 -7.80 7.43 -5.07
CA GLN A 85 -6.53 6.70 -5.17
C GLN A 85 -5.69 7.21 -6.34
N VAL A 86 -6.30 7.44 -7.50
CA VAL A 86 -5.61 8.07 -8.63
C VAL A 86 -5.18 9.50 -8.29
N ASN A 87 -6.01 10.27 -7.57
CA ASN A 87 -5.65 11.61 -7.13
C ASN A 87 -4.41 11.61 -6.21
N LEU A 88 -4.23 10.59 -5.36
CA LEU A 88 -3.03 10.48 -4.52
C LEU A 88 -1.77 10.27 -5.38
N ILE A 89 -1.86 9.42 -6.41
CA ILE A 89 -0.76 9.22 -7.37
C ILE A 89 -0.45 10.53 -8.10
N ASN A 90 -1.47 11.25 -8.56
CA ASN A 90 -1.32 12.53 -9.23
C ASN A 90 -0.69 13.60 -8.32
N LEU A 91 -1.09 13.65 -7.04
CA LEU A 91 -0.47 14.54 -6.06
C LEU A 91 1.03 14.26 -5.91
N LEU A 92 1.42 12.98 -5.81
CA LEU A 92 2.82 12.59 -5.69
C LEU A 92 3.62 12.87 -6.97
N LEU A 93 3.02 12.73 -8.15
CA LEU A 93 3.62 13.14 -9.43
C LEU A 93 3.83 14.67 -9.49
N ASP A 94 2.84 15.44 -9.04
CA ASP A 94 2.89 16.89 -9.01
C ASP A 94 3.95 17.41 -8.04
N ILE A 95 4.07 16.80 -6.85
CA ILE A 95 5.10 17.16 -5.87
C ILE A 95 6.49 16.77 -6.38
N SER A 96 6.63 15.53 -6.86
CA SER A 96 7.93 15.01 -7.29
C SER A 96 8.43 15.65 -8.58
N LYS A 97 7.56 16.23 -9.41
CA LYS A 97 7.90 16.66 -10.78
C LYS A 97 8.61 15.54 -11.54
N LEU A 98 8.09 14.31 -11.43
CA LEU A 98 8.62 13.17 -12.17
C LEU A 98 8.29 13.36 -13.66
N GLU A 99 9.33 13.38 -14.49
CA GLU A 99 9.16 13.52 -15.93
C GLU A 99 8.59 12.23 -16.54
N GLN A 100 7.97 12.35 -17.71
CA GLN A 100 7.50 11.18 -18.47
C GLN A 100 8.68 10.32 -18.93
N GLY A 101 8.44 9.02 -19.12
CA GLY A 101 9.44 8.09 -19.66
C GLY A 101 10.53 7.65 -18.69
N ARG A 102 10.40 7.97 -17.39
CA ARG A 102 11.43 7.70 -16.38
C ARG A 102 11.43 6.25 -15.91
N THR A 103 12.57 5.82 -15.36
CA THR A 103 12.73 4.49 -14.77
C THR A 103 12.35 4.55 -13.29
N VAL A 104 11.35 3.77 -12.88
CA VAL A 104 10.77 3.85 -11.54
C VAL A 104 10.86 2.49 -10.84
N LEU A 105 11.28 2.48 -9.59
CA LEU A 105 11.14 1.34 -8.68
C LEU A 105 9.95 1.59 -7.75
N ASP A 106 8.89 0.79 -7.86
CA ASP A 106 7.70 0.84 -7.02
C ASP A 106 7.84 -0.19 -5.89
N VAL A 107 8.20 0.29 -4.69
CA VAL A 107 8.51 -0.55 -3.53
C VAL A 107 7.25 -0.78 -2.69
N GLY A 108 6.87 -2.05 -2.52
CA GLY A 108 5.58 -2.39 -1.93
C GLY A 108 4.44 -2.22 -2.94
N CYS A 109 4.65 -2.65 -4.19
CA CYS A 109 3.76 -2.35 -5.32
C CYS A 109 2.34 -2.96 -5.21
N GLY A 110 2.07 -3.78 -4.19
CA GLY A 110 0.84 -4.54 -4.05
C GLY A 110 0.52 -5.34 -5.30
N ILE A 111 -0.73 -5.24 -5.77
CA ILE A 111 -1.20 -5.85 -7.02
C ILE A 111 -0.91 -5.01 -8.28
N GLY A 112 -0.04 -4.01 -8.18
CA GLY A 112 0.52 -3.26 -9.30
C GLY A 112 -0.35 -2.15 -9.89
N GLY A 113 -1.38 -1.66 -9.20
CA GLY A 113 -2.21 -0.55 -9.70
C GLY A 113 -1.39 0.70 -9.99
N THR A 114 -0.59 1.15 -9.02
CA THR A 114 0.31 2.30 -9.17
C THR A 114 1.38 2.03 -10.23
N THR A 115 1.97 0.83 -10.23
CA THR A 115 2.93 0.38 -11.25
C THR A 115 2.37 0.54 -12.67
N ARG A 116 1.15 0.02 -12.91
CA ARG A 116 0.47 0.12 -14.22
C ARG A 116 0.08 1.55 -14.55
N HIS A 117 -0.40 2.32 -13.58
CA HIS A 117 -0.76 3.72 -13.77
C HIS A 117 0.44 4.56 -14.26
N LEU A 118 1.58 4.47 -13.58
CA LEU A 118 2.80 5.20 -13.95
C LEU A 118 3.32 4.78 -15.34
N ALA A 119 3.27 3.49 -15.68
CA ALA A 119 3.63 3.05 -17.03
C ALA A 119 2.66 3.59 -18.09
N ARG A 120 1.36 3.39 -17.90
CA ARG A 120 0.34 3.70 -18.91
C ARG A 120 0.20 5.21 -19.16
N GLU A 121 0.12 5.98 -18.09
CA GLU A 121 -0.20 7.42 -18.15
C GLU A 121 1.05 8.29 -18.31
N HIS A 122 2.19 7.86 -17.77
CA HIS A 122 3.45 8.63 -17.80
C HIS A 122 4.54 8.01 -18.70
N GLY A 123 4.27 6.87 -19.34
CA GLY A 123 5.25 6.20 -20.21
C GLY A 123 6.45 5.64 -19.45
N CYS A 124 6.38 5.51 -18.12
CA CYS A 124 7.50 5.07 -17.30
C CYS A 124 7.85 3.58 -17.55
N SER A 125 9.12 3.25 -17.35
CA SER A 125 9.57 1.86 -17.19
C SER A 125 9.56 1.53 -15.71
N VAL A 126 8.56 0.76 -15.26
CA VAL A 126 8.31 0.56 -13.83
C VAL A 126 8.64 -0.87 -13.41
N THR A 127 9.47 -1.00 -12.38
CA THR A 127 9.74 -2.27 -11.70
C THR A 127 9.00 -2.27 -10.37
N GLY A 128 7.99 -3.13 -10.22
CA GLY A 128 7.28 -3.32 -8.96
C GLY A 128 7.90 -4.44 -8.12
N ILE A 129 8.09 -4.20 -6.82
CA ILE A 129 8.53 -5.23 -5.88
C ILE A 129 7.56 -5.38 -4.71
N THR A 130 7.31 -6.62 -4.31
CA THR A 130 6.52 -6.95 -3.10
C THR A 130 7.00 -8.28 -2.53
N ILE A 131 6.81 -8.50 -1.22
CA ILE A 131 7.14 -9.76 -0.55
C ILE A 131 6.12 -10.87 -0.81
N SER A 132 4.93 -10.54 -1.34
CA SER A 132 3.88 -11.51 -1.62
C SER A 132 3.97 -12.02 -3.05
N GLY A 133 4.29 -13.30 -3.20
CA GLY A 133 4.27 -13.99 -4.49
C GLY A 133 2.88 -14.01 -5.12
N ARG A 134 1.81 -14.05 -4.30
CA ARG A 134 0.42 -13.96 -4.79
C ARG A 134 0.14 -12.59 -5.42
N GLN A 135 0.54 -11.50 -4.78
CA GLN A 135 0.38 -10.16 -5.34
C GLN A 135 1.12 -10.00 -6.67
N VAL A 136 2.32 -10.56 -6.80
CA VAL A 136 3.05 -10.59 -8.08
C VAL A 136 2.27 -11.33 -9.16
N GLN A 137 1.68 -12.49 -8.84
CA GLN A 137 0.85 -13.24 -9.78
C GLN A 137 -0.37 -12.43 -10.24
N ILE A 138 -1.07 -11.77 -9.32
CA ILE A 138 -2.22 -10.92 -9.61
C ILE A 138 -1.78 -9.72 -10.46
N ALA A 139 -0.69 -9.04 -10.09
CA ALA A 139 -0.17 -7.89 -10.81
C ALA A 139 0.18 -8.23 -12.25
N ARG A 140 0.85 -9.38 -12.48
CA ARG A 140 1.15 -9.89 -13.83
C ARG A 140 -0.11 -10.23 -14.61
N ARG A 141 -1.11 -10.86 -13.98
CA ARG A 141 -2.39 -11.18 -14.62
C ARG A 141 -3.14 -9.92 -15.05
N LEU A 142 -3.35 -8.97 -14.13
CA LEU A 142 -4.03 -7.70 -14.41
C LEU A 142 -3.29 -6.89 -15.49
N THR A 143 -1.96 -6.88 -15.46
CA THR A 143 -1.14 -6.24 -16.50
C THR A 143 -1.38 -6.86 -17.88
N ARG A 144 -1.39 -8.19 -18.00
CA ARG A 144 -1.66 -8.89 -19.27
C ARG A 144 -3.07 -8.59 -19.78
N GLU A 145 -4.07 -8.62 -18.90
CA GLU A 145 -5.45 -8.28 -19.25
C GLU A 145 -5.56 -6.84 -19.79
N GLU A 146 -4.89 -5.88 -19.16
CA GLU A 146 -4.88 -4.47 -19.58
C GLU A 146 -4.14 -4.28 -20.92
N ALA A 147 -2.97 -4.88 -21.08
CA ALA A 147 -2.21 -4.86 -22.33
C ALA A 147 -3.01 -5.46 -23.50
N SER A 148 -3.77 -6.52 -23.25
CA SER A 148 -4.58 -7.20 -24.28
C SER A 148 -5.75 -6.33 -24.76
N LYS A 149 -6.39 -5.58 -23.86
CA LYS A 149 -7.47 -4.64 -24.21
C LYS A 149 -6.98 -3.51 -25.13
N LEU A 150 -5.75 -3.03 -24.93
CA LEU A 150 -5.14 -2.00 -25.78
C LEU A 150 -4.86 -2.52 -27.20
N HIS A 151 -4.44 -3.79 -27.35
CA HIS A 151 -4.22 -4.39 -28.67
C HIS A 151 -5.53 -4.48 -29.47
N ILE A 152 -6.61 -4.96 -28.84
CA ILE A 152 -7.93 -5.07 -29.48
C ILE A 152 -8.46 -3.70 -29.92
N SER A 153 -8.22 -2.64 -29.15
CA SER A 153 -8.64 -1.28 -29.52
C SER A 153 -7.81 -0.66 -30.66
N SER A 154 -6.61 -1.20 -30.95
CA SER A 154 -5.72 -0.70 -32.01
C SER A 154 -5.89 -1.43 -33.35
N SER A 155 -6.48 -2.63 -33.33
CA SER A 155 -6.87 -3.36 -34.55
C SER A 155 -8.29 -2.97 -34.98
N SER A 156 -8.46 -2.40 -36.17
CA SER A 156 -9.77 -2.30 -36.84
C SER A 156 -10.50 -3.65 -36.81
N PRO A 157 -11.84 -3.71 -36.68
CA PRO A 157 -12.54 -4.98 -36.55
C PRO A 157 -12.28 -5.84 -37.80
N PRO A 158 -11.89 -7.11 -37.63
CA PRO A 158 -11.84 -8.03 -38.75
C PRO A 158 -13.27 -8.21 -39.29
N SER A 159 -13.40 -8.11 -40.62
CA SER A 159 -14.62 -8.48 -41.34
C SER A 159 -15.07 -9.86 -40.89
N LEU A 160 -16.30 -9.96 -40.36
CA LEU A 160 -16.94 -11.19 -39.91
C LEU A 160 -16.90 -12.27 -41.01
N THR A 161 -16.03 -13.26 -40.85
CA THR A 161 -16.27 -14.61 -41.36
C THR A 161 -16.44 -15.54 -40.16
N MET A 162 -17.68 -15.94 -39.93
CA MET A 162 -18.00 -17.01 -38.98
C MET A 162 -17.30 -18.29 -39.44
N ASN A 163 -16.56 -18.92 -38.54
CA ASN A 163 -16.56 -20.38 -38.47
C ASN A 163 -16.39 -20.83 -37.02
N ALA A 164 -17.39 -21.58 -36.58
CA ALA A 164 -17.49 -22.22 -35.29
C ALA A 164 -16.58 -23.47 -35.26
N ALA A 165 -15.93 -23.69 -34.12
CA ALA A 165 -15.62 -25.03 -33.65
C ALA A 165 -15.50 -25.01 -32.12
N LEU A 166 -16.43 -25.70 -31.47
CA LEU A 166 -16.32 -26.13 -30.07
C LEU A 166 -15.19 -27.16 -29.95
N SER A 167 -14.40 -27.07 -28.89
CA SER A 167 -13.84 -28.27 -28.24
C SER A 167 -13.62 -28.01 -26.75
N ALA A 168 -13.99 -29.00 -25.95
CA ALA A 168 -13.99 -29.00 -24.50
C ALA A 168 -12.78 -29.76 -23.93
N ASN A 169 -12.37 -29.31 -22.73
CA ASN A 169 -11.62 -29.99 -21.66
C ASN A 169 -10.13 -30.37 -21.87
N THR A 170 -9.27 -29.89 -20.96
CA THR A 170 -8.53 -30.72 -19.98
C THR A 170 -7.82 -29.85 -18.92
N GLU A 171 -7.75 -30.40 -17.71
CA GLU A 171 -7.24 -29.81 -16.47
C GLU A 171 -5.70 -29.75 -16.39
N GLY A 172 -5.16 -28.79 -15.61
CA GLY A 172 -3.89 -28.95 -14.89
C GLY A 172 -2.59 -28.59 -15.63
N GLY A 173 -2.32 -27.29 -15.82
CA GLY A 173 -1.01 -26.75 -16.24
C GLY A 173 -0.96 -25.23 -16.00
N PRO A 174 0.23 -24.58 -15.94
CA PRO A 174 0.29 -23.14 -15.71
C PRO A 174 -0.45 -22.46 -16.87
N ASP A 175 -1.41 -21.61 -16.52
CA ASP A 175 -2.23 -20.86 -17.47
C ASP A 175 -1.36 -19.81 -18.18
N VAL A 176 -0.65 -20.26 -19.22
CA VAL A 176 0.08 -19.42 -20.17
C VAL A 176 -0.90 -19.01 -21.28
N GLY A 177 -1.93 -18.23 -20.92
CA GLY A 177 -2.70 -17.45 -21.90
C GLY A 177 -1.80 -16.56 -22.76
N PRO A 178 -2.28 -16.08 -23.93
CA PRO A 178 -1.45 -15.50 -24.99
C PRO A 178 -0.55 -14.42 -24.40
N ASN A 179 0.76 -14.63 -24.55
CA ASN A 179 1.79 -13.73 -24.04
C ASN A 179 1.45 -12.30 -24.50
N ALA A 180 1.12 -11.40 -23.56
CA ALA A 180 1.43 -10.00 -23.80
C ALA A 180 2.94 -9.97 -24.03
N ASP A 181 3.39 -9.54 -25.21
CA ASP A 181 4.79 -9.67 -25.66
C ASP A 181 5.74 -9.10 -24.60
N VAL A 182 6.30 -9.99 -23.78
CA VAL A 182 7.30 -9.63 -22.78
C VAL A 182 8.60 -9.33 -23.53
N ASP A 183 9.19 -8.17 -23.28
CA ASP A 183 10.45 -7.79 -23.90
C ASP A 183 11.62 -8.65 -23.39
N ALA A 184 12.77 -8.54 -24.05
CA ALA A 184 13.96 -9.33 -23.71
C ALA A 184 14.46 -9.13 -22.25
N ASN A 185 14.01 -8.07 -21.57
CA ASN A 185 14.36 -7.74 -20.20
C ASN A 185 13.24 -8.10 -19.21
N GLY A 186 12.19 -8.79 -19.64
CA GLY A 186 11.10 -9.22 -18.76
C GLY A 186 9.98 -8.21 -18.58
N PHE A 187 9.96 -7.11 -19.33
CA PHE A 187 8.90 -6.10 -19.23
C PHE A 187 7.72 -6.39 -20.14
N THR A 188 6.50 -6.19 -19.65
CA THR A 188 5.29 -6.14 -20.46
C THR A 188 5.01 -4.68 -20.88
N PRO A 189 4.96 -4.36 -22.19
CA PRO A 189 4.56 -3.05 -22.68
C PRO A 189 3.14 -2.68 -22.24
N LEU A 190 2.94 -1.43 -21.85
CA LEU A 190 1.65 -0.94 -21.35
C LEU A 190 1.44 0.55 -21.68
N GLY A 191 0.30 0.86 -22.28
CA GLY A 191 -0.08 2.22 -22.65
C GLY A 191 0.49 2.71 -23.98
N VAL A 192 -0.02 3.85 -24.46
CA VAL A 192 0.35 4.42 -25.77
C VAL A 192 1.61 5.29 -25.73
N ARG A 193 2.13 5.57 -24.53
CA ARG A 193 3.32 6.41 -24.30
C ARG A 193 4.63 5.62 -24.24
N GLY A 194 4.61 4.34 -24.62
CA GLY A 194 5.78 3.46 -24.57
C GLY A 194 6.15 2.99 -23.15
N GLY A 195 5.23 3.09 -22.20
CA GLY A 195 5.41 2.58 -20.85
C GLY A 195 5.51 1.06 -20.81
N LYS A 196 6.09 0.54 -19.74
CA LYS A 196 6.26 -0.90 -19.56
C LYS A 196 6.45 -1.26 -18.10
N VAL A 197 6.02 -2.45 -17.71
CA VAL A 197 6.08 -2.92 -16.31
C VAL A 197 6.72 -4.29 -16.18
N GLN A 198 7.40 -4.52 -15.06
CA GLN A 198 7.82 -5.85 -14.60
C GLN A 198 7.62 -5.96 -13.09
N TYR A 199 7.55 -7.19 -12.56
CA TYR A 199 7.30 -7.43 -11.14
C TYR A 199 8.21 -8.52 -10.57
N PHE A 200 8.71 -8.30 -9.36
CA PHE A 200 9.51 -9.26 -8.61
C PHE A 200 8.90 -9.53 -7.23
N GLU A 201 8.97 -10.80 -6.82
CA GLU A 201 8.80 -11.16 -5.42
C GLU A 201 10.14 -10.88 -4.73
N LEU A 202 10.23 -9.74 -4.04
CA LEU A 202 11.48 -9.25 -3.46
C LEU A 202 11.20 -8.45 -2.19
N ASP A 203 11.92 -8.78 -1.12
CA ASP A 203 11.98 -7.97 0.11
C ASP A 203 12.83 -6.72 -0.13
N ALA A 204 12.33 -5.56 0.26
CA ALA A 204 13.01 -4.28 0.10
C ALA A 204 14.37 -4.23 0.84
N GLU A 205 14.56 -5.02 1.89
CA GLU A 205 15.86 -5.16 2.56
C GLU A 205 16.92 -5.79 1.64
N ASN A 206 16.50 -6.57 0.64
CA ASN A 206 17.38 -7.23 -0.33
C ASN A 206 17.58 -6.42 -1.63
N MET A 207 17.15 -5.16 -1.67
CA MET A 207 17.36 -4.28 -2.83
C MET A 207 18.84 -4.13 -3.19
N GLU A 208 19.75 -4.15 -2.21
CA GLU A 208 21.19 -4.02 -2.45
C GLU A 208 21.74 -5.13 -3.35
N ALA A 209 21.37 -6.37 -3.05
CA ALA A 209 21.81 -7.55 -3.77
C ALA A 209 21.15 -7.72 -5.14
N HIS A 210 19.94 -7.17 -5.32
CA HIS A 210 19.14 -7.39 -6.52
C HIS A 210 19.35 -6.32 -7.60
N PHE A 211 19.51 -5.05 -7.20
CA PHE A 211 19.63 -3.93 -8.15
C PHE A 211 21.04 -3.34 -8.12
N PRO A 212 21.61 -2.95 -9.28
CA PRO A 212 22.82 -2.13 -9.29
C PRO A 212 22.54 -0.73 -8.70
N ALA A 213 23.60 -0.06 -8.24
CA ALA A 213 23.50 1.33 -7.81
C ALA A 213 23.20 2.26 -9.01
N GLY A 214 22.49 3.37 -8.78
CA GLY A 214 22.31 4.42 -9.77
C GLY A 214 21.50 4.06 -11.02
N VAL A 215 20.53 3.13 -10.92
CA VAL A 215 19.77 2.65 -12.08
C VAL A 215 18.38 3.27 -12.21
N PHE A 216 17.77 3.73 -11.13
CA PHE A 216 16.42 4.31 -11.13
C PHE A 216 16.45 5.84 -11.12
N ASP A 217 15.58 6.45 -11.92
CA ASP A 217 15.31 7.90 -11.83
C ASP A 217 14.37 8.22 -10.66
N CYS A 218 13.58 7.24 -10.20
CA CYS A 218 12.65 7.39 -9.09
C CYS A 218 12.51 6.10 -8.27
N VAL A 219 12.48 6.23 -6.95
CA VAL A 219 12.00 5.21 -6.02
C VAL A 219 10.67 5.72 -5.48
N TRP A 220 9.62 4.96 -5.69
CA TRP A 220 8.25 5.27 -5.32
C TRP A 220 7.80 4.30 -4.23
N ILE A 221 7.20 4.82 -3.15
CA ILE A 221 6.59 4.00 -2.11
C ILE A 221 5.30 4.65 -1.62
N SER A 222 4.21 3.89 -1.66
CA SER A 222 2.90 4.33 -1.21
C SER A 222 2.38 3.37 -0.14
N GLU A 223 2.32 3.85 1.10
CA GLU A 223 1.72 3.19 2.27
C GLU A 223 2.27 1.78 2.53
N ALA A 224 3.57 1.59 2.28
CA ALA A 224 4.27 0.35 2.57
C ALA A 224 5.42 0.52 3.58
N LEU A 225 6.02 1.71 3.68
CA LEU A 225 7.23 1.92 4.49
C LEU A 225 6.95 1.82 6.00
N SER A 226 5.73 2.15 6.44
CA SER A 226 5.29 2.00 7.82
C SER A 226 5.47 0.56 8.31
N HIS A 227 5.24 -0.43 7.45
CA HIS A 227 5.43 -1.85 7.73
C HIS A 227 6.90 -2.30 7.84
N PHE A 228 7.88 -1.47 7.45
CA PHE A 228 9.27 -1.90 7.36
C PHE A 228 9.93 -1.83 8.73
N PRO A 229 10.50 -2.93 9.24
CA PRO A 229 11.20 -2.94 10.52
C PRO A 229 12.48 -2.08 10.48
N ASP A 230 13.28 -2.24 9.42
CA ASP A 230 14.53 -1.50 9.24
C ASP A 230 14.38 -0.36 8.22
N LYS A 231 13.84 0.76 8.73
CA LYS A 231 13.66 1.98 7.93
C LYS A 231 15.01 2.62 7.55
N VAL A 232 16.04 2.50 8.40
CA VAL A 232 17.39 3.02 8.11
C VAL A 232 17.96 2.34 6.88
N LEU A 233 17.89 1.00 6.83
CA LEU A 233 18.31 0.21 5.68
C LEU A 233 17.51 0.57 4.43
N PHE A 234 16.19 0.78 4.54
CA PHE A 234 15.40 1.23 3.40
C PHE A 234 15.90 2.55 2.82
N PHE A 235 16.08 3.60 3.65
CA PHE A 235 16.55 4.89 3.16
C PHE A 235 17.94 4.79 2.51
N HIS A 236 18.83 3.97 3.09
CA HIS A 236 20.15 3.69 2.50
C HIS A 236 20.02 3.00 1.13
N ASN A 237 19.21 1.94 1.04
CA ASN A 237 18.98 1.20 -0.19
C ASN A 237 18.33 2.07 -1.27
N ALA A 238 17.34 2.88 -0.90
CA ALA A 238 16.68 3.83 -1.79
C ALA A 238 17.68 4.85 -2.35
N ALA A 239 18.49 5.47 -1.49
CA ALA A 239 19.53 6.41 -1.93
C ALA A 239 20.53 5.76 -2.90
N ARG A 240 20.96 4.52 -2.62
CA ARG A 240 21.93 3.80 -3.44
C ARG A 240 21.42 3.46 -4.86
N VAL A 241 20.16 3.04 -4.99
CA VAL A 241 19.62 2.62 -6.30
C VAL A 241 19.20 3.80 -7.16
N LEU A 242 19.03 4.98 -6.57
CA LEU A 242 18.74 6.23 -7.27
C LEU A 242 19.96 6.74 -8.03
N ARG A 243 19.71 7.29 -9.23
CA ARG A 243 20.72 8.00 -10.01
C ARG A 243 21.25 9.23 -9.30
N ASP A 244 22.57 9.41 -9.35
CA ASP A 244 23.23 10.60 -8.81
C ASP A 244 22.73 11.89 -9.49
N GLY A 245 22.55 12.94 -8.69
CA GLY A 245 22.27 14.30 -9.19
C GLY A 245 20.88 14.54 -9.78
N GLY A 246 19.99 13.54 -9.79
CA GLY A 246 18.63 13.71 -10.32
C GLY A 246 17.59 12.67 -9.89
N GLY A 247 18.00 11.58 -9.22
CA GLY A 247 17.08 10.58 -8.68
C GLY A 247 16.19 11.14 -7.56
N LYS A 248 14.94 10.67 -7.49
CA LYS A 248 13.96 11.13 -6.50
C LYS A 248 13.38 9.97 -5.70
N LEU A 249 13.33 10.12 -4.38
CA LEU A 249 12.53 9.26 -3.50
C LEU A 249 11.17 9.95 -3.26
N VAL A 250 10.08 9.25 -3.54
CA VAL A 250 8.71 9.75 -3.42
C VAL A 250 7.95 8.87 -2.44
N ILE A 251 7.42 9.46 -1.37
CA ILE A 251 6.80 8.76 -0.25
C ILE A 251 5.39 9.32 0.00
N ALA A 252 4.40 8.44 0.08
CA ALA A 252 3.20 8.64 0.88
C ALA A 252 3.14 7.50 1.90
N ASP A 253 2.84 7.79 3.17
CA ASP A 253 2.82 6.78 4.22
C ASP A 253 2.01 7.27 5.43
N TRP A 254 1.85 6.39 6.42
CA TRP A 254 1.18 6.69 7.66
C TRP A 254 2.14 7.24 8.70
N PHE A 255 1.71 8.27 9.42
CA PHE A 255 2.53 8.94 10.42
C PHE A 255 1.75 9.18 11.70
N LYS A 256 2.44 9.04 12.84
CA LYS A 256 1.92 9.57 14.10
C LYS A 256 2.21 11.07 14.20
N ASN A 257 1.38 11.78 14.96
CA ASN A 257 1.61 13.19 15.24
C ASN A 257 2.86 13.38 16.13
N GLU A 258 3.61 14.46 15.94
CA GLU A 258 4.81 14.78 16.72
C GLU A 258 4.53 15.02 18.21
N ARG A 259 3.31 15.47 18.54
CA ARG A 259 2.95 15.91 19.89
C ARG A 259 1.81 15.08 20.46
N LEU A 260 2.05 13.77 20.62
CA LEU A 260 1.14 12.86 21.31
C LEU A 260 1.50 12.74 22.79
N THR A 261 0.49 12.70 23.66
CA THR A 261 0.68 12.29 25.06
C THR A 261 0.79 10.76 25.13
N GLU A 262 1.31 10.22 26.24
CA GLU A 262 1.36 8.76 26.41
C GLU A 262 -0.04 8.15 26.38
N GLU A 263 -1.05 8.84 26.93
CA GLU A 263 -2.44 8.39 26.89
C GLU A 263 -2.97 8.33 25.45
N ALA A 264 -2.65 9.32 24.62
CA ALA A 264 -3.04 9.33 23.21
C ALA A 264 -2.28 8.24 22.41
N LEU A 265 -1.00 8.00 22.70
CA LEU A 265 -0.23 6.91 22.10
C LEU A 265 -0.87 5.55 22.40
N VAL A 266 -1.19 5.30 23.67
CA VAL A 266 -1.79 4.03 24.11
C VAL A 266 -3.20 3.85 23.54
N ARG A 267 -4.02 4.91 23.51
CA ARG A 267 -5.41 4.82 23.07
C ARG A 267 -5.54 4.79 21.56
N ASP A 268 -4.77 5.59 20.83
CA ASP A 268 -5.02 5.88 19.42
C ASP A 268 -3.97 5.25 18.48
N ILE A 269 -2.72 5.09 18.92
CA ILE A 269 -1.63 4.60 18.05
C ILE A 269 -1.34 3.11 18.24
N ARG A 270 -1.16 2.64 19.47
CA ARG A 270 -0.83 1.23 19.74
C ARG A 270 -1.84 0.25 19.13
N PRO A 271 -3.17 0.48 19.18
CA PRO A 271 -4.12 -0.42 18.55
C PRO A 271 -3.95 -0.52 17.03
N ILE A 272 -3.53 0.57 16.38
CA ILE A 272 -3.24 0.58 14.93
C ILE A 272 -1.96 -0.19 14.66
N GLU A 273 -0.90 0.08 15.43
CA GLU A 273 0.38 -0.63 15.31
C GLU A 273 0.19 -2.15 15.48
N ASP A 274 -0.54 -2.56 16.51
CA ASP A 274 -0.82 -3.97 16.79
C ASP A 274 -1.76 -4.60 15.75
N GLY A 275 -2.84 -3.91 15.41
CA GLY A 275 -3.87 -4.42 14.48
C GLY A 275 -3.38 -4.54 13.04
N MET A 276 -2.50 -3.62 12.60
CA MET A 276 -1.95 -3.57 11.24
C MET A 276 -0.55 -4.19 11.15
N LEU A 277 -0.05 -4.78 12.24
CA LEU A 277 1.26 -5.42 12.33
C LEU A 277 2.41 -4.48 11.93
N LEU A 278 2.35 -3.23 12.39
CA LEU A 278 3.35 -2.21 12.14
C LEU A 278 4.42 -2.23 13.24
N PRO A 279 5.71 -2.05 12.90
CA PRO A 279 6.66 -1.50 13.86
C PRO A 279 6.19 -0.09 14.31
N PRO A 280 6.74 0.47 15.39
CA PRO A 280 6.33 1.78 15.89
C PRO A 280 6.28 2.83 14.77
N LEU A 281 5.14 3.50 14.64
CA LEU A 281 4.94 4.53 13.64
C LEU A 281 5.90 5.68 13.87
N CYS A 282 6.44 6.20 12.77
CA CYS A 282 7.29 7.39 12.79
C CYS A 282 6.45 8.66 12.59
N THR A 283 7.03 9.77 12.99
CA THR A 283 6.62 11.11 12.60
C THR A 283 7.21 11.45 11.23
N PRO A 284 6.67 12.47 10.52
CA PRO A 284 7.27 12.93 9.27
C PRO A 284 8.72 13.44 9.46
N ALA A 285 9.01 14.11 10.57
CA ALA A 285 10.34 14.62 10.90
C ALA A 285 11.38 13.49 11.09
N GLU A 286 10.98 12.34 11.64
CA GLU A 286 11.85 11.16 11.73
C GLU A 286 12.19 10.61 10.34
N TYR A 287 11.23 10.53 9.41
CA TYR A 287 11.52 10.13 8.02
C TYR A 287 12.45 11.11 7.31
N VAL A 288 12.25 12.42 7.50
CA VAL A 288 13.16 13.45 6.97
C VAL A 288 14.58 13.23 7.49
N SER A 289 14.73 13.05 8.81
CA SER A 289 16.03 12.81 9.45
C SER A 289 16.72 11.55 8.92
N LEU A 290 15.96 10.46 8.72
CA LEU A 290 16.48 9.21 8.16
C LEU A 290 16.90 9.36 6.69
N ALA A 291 16.13 10.11 5.90
CA ALA A 291 16.47 10.40 4.50
C ALA A 291 17.75 11.23 4.40
N GLU A 292 17.89 12.28 5.21
CA GLU A 292 19.10 13.11 5.27
C GLU A 292 20.33 12.31 5.71
N ALA A 293 20.17 11.43 6.71
CA ALA A 293 21.23 10.54 7.15
C ALA A 293 21.69 9.56 6.06
N ALA A 294 20.80 9.19 5.12
CA ALA A 294 21.12 8.40 3.93
C ALA A 294 21.71 9.24 2.78
N GLY A 295 21.90 10.54 2.95
CA GLY A 295 22.47 11.45 1.94
C GLY A 295 21.45 12.02 0.96
N LEU A 296 20.15 11.80 1.19
CA LEU A 296 19.09 12.44 0.39
C LEU A 296 18.90 13.89 0.82
N LYS A 297 18.39 14.70 -0.10
CA LYS A 297 18.04 16.11 0.16
C LYS A 297 16.54 16.30 0.03
N ILE A 298 15.97 17.08 0.93
CA ILE A 298 14.56 17.44 0.87
C ILE A 298 14.32 18.40 -0.29
N LEU A 299 13.44 18.01 -1.22
CA LEU A 299 13.02 18.82 -2.35
C LEU A 299 11.66 19.50 -2.11
N HIS A 300 10.85 18.92 -1.23
CA HIS A 300 9.54 19.43 -0.84
C HIS A 300 9.29 19.03 0.60
N GLU A 301 8.82 19.97 1.42
CA GLU A 301 8.48 19.71 2.83
C GLU A 301 7.35 18.68 2.95
N PRO A 302 7.28 17.90 4.05
CA PRO A 302 6.16 17.00 4.29
C PRO A 302 4.81 17.72 4.18
N LYS A 303 3.92 17.19 3.34
CA LYS A 303 2.55 17.68 3.18
C LYS A 303 1.60 16.81 3.99
N ASP A 304 0.97 17.40 5.00
CA ASP A 304 -0.13 16.74 5.72
C ASP A 304 -1.38 16.70 4.82
N ILE A 305 -1.90 15.49 4.61
CA ILE A 305 -3.14 15.22 3.86
C ILE A 305 -4.14 14.41 4.70
N SER A 306 -3.97 14.34 6.02
CA SER A 306 -4.78 13.46 6.89
C SER A 306 -6.28 13.71 6.75
N GLN A 307 -6.72 14.96 6.63
CA GLN A 307 -8.14 15.30 6.42
C GLN A 307 -8.65 14.85 5.05
N ASP A 308 -7.80 14.91 4.03
CA ASP A 308 -8.17 14.61 2.66
C ASP A 308 -8.24 13.09 2.39
N VAL A 309 -7.66 12.27 3.26
CA VAL A 309 -7.68 10.79 3.16
C VAL A 309 -8.60 10.12 4.19
N ALA A 310 -9.16 10.89 5.13
CA ALA A 310 -9.89 10.39 6.30
C ALA A 310 -11.08 9.47 5.99
N LYS A 311 -11.70 9.59 4.82
CA LYS A 311 -12.84 8.74 4.43
C LYS A 311 -12.46 7.28 4.18
N THR A 312 -11.18 7.02 3.93
CA THR A 312 -10.66 5.66 3.71
C THR A 312 -9.79 5.17 4.86
N TRP A 313 -9.64 5.97 5.93
CA TRP A 313 -8.94 5.60 7.15
C TRP A 313 -9.76 4.64 8.01
#